data_AF-A0AAT9QKG1-F1
#
_entry.id   AF-A0AAT9QKG1-F1
#
_cell.length_a   1.000
_cell.length_b   1.000
_cell.length_c   1.000
_cell.angle_alpha   90.00
_cell.angle_beta   90.00
_cell.angle_gamma   90.00
#
_symmetry.space_group_name_H-M   'P 1'
#
loop_
_entity.id
_entity.type
_entity.pdbx_description
1 polymer ?
#
loop_
_entity_poly.entity_id
_entity_poly.type
_entity_poly.pdbx_seq_one_letter_code
_entity_poly.pdbx_strand_id
1 'polypeptide(L)'
;MLSSSAGCSSTVTSSESSAPSPDPCGPICRLDALSLGMIAAGPLAGIFVGSPLAGWATDKFGRKPMFLVDMGLFLAASAAQFFVTSGDGAVIQLAIIRFLMGVAIGGEYSIGGPLLSEFSPPKLRGRLLGLTLIAWYVGFMMAFIIGTLLHDAGTPWRLVIGTSTILAFVLFLARIGLPESPSLAHYEGTA
;
A
#
# COMPACT_ATOMS: atom_id res chain seq x y z
N MET A 1 17.97 70.85 -32.23
CA MET A 1 16.62 71.36 -31.96
C MET A 1 15.78 70.22 -31.39
N LEU A 2 15.34 70.36 -30.13
CA LEU A 2 14.11 69.83 -29.49
C LEU A 2 13.82 68.31 -29.58
N SER A 3 13.88 67.57 -28.46
CA SER A 3 12.76 67.32 -27.50
C SER A 3 11.86 66.18 -27.98
N SER A 4 11.86 64.97 -27.40
CA SER A 4 11.29 64.52 -26.12
C SER A 4 10.02 63.67 -26.32
N SER A 5 10.10 62.42 -25.82
CA SER A 5 9.07 61.68 -25.05
C SER A 5 7.79 61.10 -25.69
N ALA A 6 7.45 59.93 -25.15
CA ALA A 6 6.16 59.22 -25.08
C ALA A 6 5.78 58.40 -26.33
N GLY A 7 5.28 57.16 -26.22
CA GLY A 7 4.87 56.38 -25.06
C GLY A 7 4.40 55.01 -25.56
N CYS A 8 4.54 54.01 -24.69
CA CYS A 8 4.13 52.63 -24.88
C CYS A 8 2.60 52.53 -25.11
N SER A 9 2.16 51.78 -26.12
CA SER A 9 0.83 51.17 -26.14
C SER A 9 0.81 49.90 -26.99
N SER A 10 0.65 48.81 -26.24
CA SER A 10 0.21 47.48 -26.58
C SER A 10 -0.70 47.35 -27.81
N THR A 11 -0.25 46.59 -28.81
CA THR A 11 -1.13 45.73 -29.61
C THR A 11 -0.34 44.48 -30.02
N VAL A 12 -0.40 43.45 -29.16
CA VAL A 12 -0.01 42.09 -29.52
C VAL A 12 -1.13 41.53 -30.38
N THR A 13 -0.98 41.65 -31.70
CA THR A 13 -1.69 40.82 -32.67
C THR A 13 -0.66 40.26 -33.63
N SER A 14 -0.03 39.15 -33.26
CA SER A 14 0.67 38.27 -34.20
C SER A 14 -0.07 36.94 -34.21
N SER A 15 -0.87 36.79 -35.25
CA SER A 15 -1.32 35.52 -35.78
C SER A 15 -0.11 34.71 -36.25
N GLU A 16 0.19 33.56 -35.63
CA GLU A 16 0.91 32.48 -36.32
C GLU A 16 0.71 31.13 -35.61
N SER A 17 -0.04 30.29 -36.32
CA SER A 17 0.05 28.83 -36.35
C SER A 17 1.38 28.25 -35.84
N SER A 18 1.34 27.45 -34.77
CA SER A 18 2.22 26.28 -34.65
C SER A 18 1.68 25.33 -33.57
N ALA A 19 1.70 24.05 -33.91
CA ALA A 19 1.40 22.83 -33.15
C ALA A 19 1.21 22.94 -31.62
N PRO A 20 0.35 22.10 -31.00
CA PRO A 20 0.42 21.93 -29.56
C PRO A 20 1.84 21.49 -29.22
N SER A 21 2.54 22.30 -28.44
CA SER A 21 3.79 21.89 -27.81
C SER A 21 3.54 20.53 -27.14
N PRO A 22 4.47 19.56 -27.22
CA PRO A 22 4.37 18.39 -26.37
C PRO A 22 4.39 18.91 -24.93
N ASP A 23 3.23 18.88 -24.27
CA ASP A 23 3.15 19.20 -22.86
C ASP A 23 4.23 18.35 -22.17
N PRO A 24 5.15 18.94 -21.38
CA PRO A 24 6.22 18.19 -20.71
C PRO A 24 5.67 17.17 -19.71
N CYS A 25 4.36 17.20 -19.49
CA CYS A 25 3.64 16.31 -18.62
C CYS A 25 2.93 15.24 -19.45
N GLY A 26 3.42 14.01 -19.36
CA GLY A 26 2.72 12.83 -19.85
C GLY A 26 1.35 12.61 -19.16
N PRO A 27 0.69 11.45 -19.39
CA PRO A 27 -0.66 11.15 -18.92
C PRO A 27 -0.91 11.27 -17.39
N ILE A 28 0.16 11.47 -16.61
CA ILE A 28 0.17 11.68 -15.16
C ILE A 28 -0.48 13.01 -14.75
N CYS A 29 -0.43 14.05 -15.61
CA CYS A 29 -1.06 15.35 -15.31
C CYS A 29 -2.59 15.37 -15.48
N ARG A 30 -3.20 14.25 -15.92
CA ARG A 30 -4.65 14.15 -16.03
C ARG A 30 -5.34 13.88 -14.68
N LEU A 31 -4.57 13.45 -13.66
CA LEU A 31 -4.99 13.47 -12.26
C LEU A 31 -4.32 14.66 -11.56
N ASP A 32 -5.11 15.41 -10.79
CA ASP A 32 -4.59 16.48 -9.94
C ASP A 32 -3.50 15.92 -8.99
N ALA A 33 -2.39 16.64 -8.81
CA ALA A 33 -1.25 16.19 -8.02
C ALA A 33 -1.63 15.84 -6.58
N LEU A 34 -2.64 16.52 -6.03
CA LEU A 34 -3.20 16.21 -4.72
C LEU A 34 -3.84 14.83 -4.69
N SER A 35 -4.55 14.44 -5.76
CA SER A 35 -5.21 13.14 -5.87
C SER A 35 -4.21 11.98 -5.84
N LEU A 36 -3.13 12.10 -6.61
CA LEU A 36 -2.06 11.13 -6.61
C LEU A 36 -1.37 11.06 -5.23
N GLY A 37 -1.09 12.23 -4.65
CA GLY A 37 -0.49 12.35 -3.31
C GLY A 37 -1.36 11.70 -2.22
N MET A 38 -2.68 11.90 -2.25
CA MET A 38 -3.60 11.28 -1.30
C MET A 38 -3.59 9.75 -1.39
N ILE A 39 -3.60 9.20 -2.61
CA ILE A 39 -3.56 7.74 -2.81
C ILE A 39 -2.23 7.16 -2.31
N ALA A 40 -1.11 7.84 -2.53
CA ALA A 40 0.21 7.40 -2.11
C ALA A 40 0.47 7.57 -0.60
N ALA A 41 -0.06 8.63 0.00
CA ALA A 41 0.08 8.90 1.44
C ALA A 41 -0.86 8.06 2.31
N GLY A 42 -2.00 7.63 1.76
CA GLY A 42 -3.00 6.83 2.48
C GLY A 42 -2.43 5.62 3.23
N PRO A 43 -1.67 4.71 2.57
CA PRO A 43 -1.05 3.57 3.24
C PRO A 43 -0.08 3.97 4.35
N LEU A 44 0.71 5.03 4.14
CA LEU A 44 1.68 5.50 5.13
C LEU A 44 0.98 6.04 6.40
N ALA A 45 -0.07 6.84 6.21
CA ALA A 45 -0.92 7.29 7.31
C ALA A 45 -1.59 6.10 8.02
N GLY A 46 -2.03 5.10 7.25
CA GLY A 46 -2.59 3.86 7.77
C GLY A 46 -1.59 3.09 8.64
N ILE A 47 -0.34 2.92 8.18
CA ILE A 47 0.73 2.24 8.93
C ILE A 47 1.00 2.98 10.24
N PHE A 48 1.08 4.31 10.20
CA PHE A 48 1.32 5.14 11.38
C PHE A 48 0.24 4.95 12.45
N VAL A 49 -1.03 4.88 12.05
CA VAL A 49 -2.17 4.68 12.97
C VAL A 49 -2.31 3.21 13.39
N GLY A 50 -2.13 2.26 12.47
CA GLY A 50 -2.32 0.83 12.69
C GLY A 50 -1.26 0.20 13.60
N SER A 51 0.00 0.62 13.49
CA SER A 51 1.10 0.05 14.27
C SER A 51 0.86 0.11 15.80
N PRO A 52 0.59 1.28 16.42
CA PRO A 52 0.35 1.36 17.87
C PRO A 52 -0.98 0.72 18.29
N LEU A 53 -2.03 0.85 17.47
CA LEU A 53 -3.35 0.26 17.78
C LEU A 53 -3.29 -1.25 17.81
N ALA A 54 -2.65 -1.86 16.81
CA ALA A 54 -2.48 -3.30 16.74
C ALA A 54 -1.55 -3.81 17.85
N GLY A 55 -0.49 -3.07 18.20
CA GLY A 55 0.37 -3.42 19.33
C GLY A 55 -0.42 -3.51 20.64
N TRP A 56 -1.16 -2.45 20.98
CA TRP A 56 -2.03 -2.44 22.16
C TRP A 56 -3.10 -3.54 22.12
N ALA A 57 -3.73 -3.74 20.96
CA ALA A 57 -4.76 -4.76 20.80
C ALA A 57 -4.18 -6.18 20.94
N THR A 58 -2.96 -6.40 20.46
CA THR A 58 -2.25 -7.68 20.57
C THR A 58 -1.89 -8.01 22.01
N ASP A 59 -1.47 -7.00 22.78
CA ASP A 59 -1.17 -7.17 24.20
C ASP A 59 -2.42 -7.49 25.02
N LYS A 60 -3.59 -6.96 24.63
CA LYS A 60 -4.86 -7.18 25.33
C LYS A 60 -5.58 -8.46 24.95
N PHE A 61 -5.64 -8.80 23.66
CA PHE A 61 -6.45 -9.90 23.13
C PHE A 61 -5.63 -11.14 22.76
N GLY A 62 -4.30 -11.04 22.81
CA GLY A 62 -3.38 -12.11 22.45
C GLY A 62 -3.00 -12.11 20.96
N ARG A 63 -1.84 -12.72 20.66
CA ARG A 63 -1.20 -12.68 19.34
C ARG A 63 -1.94 -13.45 18.25
N LYS A 64 -2.46 -14.64 18.57
CA LYS A 64 -3.14 -15.54 17.61
C LYS A 64 -4.43 -14.94 17.02
N PRO A 65 -5.41 -14.47 17.82
CA PRO A 65 -6.64 -13.92 17.26
C PRO A 65 -6.38 -12.59 16.53
N MET A 66 -5.46 -11.75 17.04
CA MET A 66 -5.13 -10.49 16.37
C MET A 66 -4.48 -10.70 15.00
N PHE A 67 -3.62 -11.71 14.84
CA PHE A 67 -3.04 -12.02 13.54
C PHE A 67 -4.11 -12.47 12.52
N LEU A 68 -5.11 -13.25 12.93
CA LEU A 68 -6.22 -13.63 12.05
C LEU A 68 -7.12 -12.45 11.69
N VAL A 69 -7.41 -11.57 12.65
CA VAL A 69 -8.17 -10.33 12.41
C VAL A 69 -7.42 -9.42 11.43
N ASP A 70 -6.11 -9.27 11.60
CA ASP A 70 -5.26 -8.47 10.73
C ASP A 70 -5.27 -9.00 9.28
N MET A 71 -5.06 -10.31 9.09
CA MET A 71 -5.15 -10.93 7.76
C MET A 71 -6.56 -10.80 7.16
N GLY A 72 -7.60 -10.93 7.98
CA GLY A 72 -8.99 -10.73 7.56
C GLY A 72 -9.25 -9.28 7.11
N LEU A 73 -8.72 -8.30 7.84
CA LEU A 73 -8.80 -6.89 7.50
C LEU A 73 -8.07 -6.60 6.18
N PHE A 74 -6.86 -7.13 6.01
CA PHE A 74 -6.10 -6.97 4.76
C PHE A 74 -6.84 -7.59 3.57
N LEU A 75 -7.39 -8.80 3.73
CA LEU A 75 -8.16 -9.49 2.70
C LEU A 75 -9.43 -8.70 2.33
N ALA A 76 -10.19 -8.25 3.32
CA ALA A 76 -11.41 -7.47 3.10
C ALA A 76 -11.11 -6.13 2.42
N ALA A 77 -10.08 -5.41 2.87
CA ALA A 77 -9.65 -4.16 2.26
C ALA A 77 -9.14 -4.37 0.82
N SER A 78 -8.39 -5.44 0.58
CA SER A 78 -7.91 -5.80 -0.76
C SER A 78 -9.09 -6.11 -1.69
N ALA A 79 -10.07 -6.91 -1.24
CA ALA A 79 -11.27 -7.23 -2.01
C ALA A 79 -12.15 -6.01 -2.29
N ALA A 80 -12.19 -5.04 -1.36
CA ALA A 80 -12.91 -3.78 -1.55
C ALA A 80 -12.40 -2.98 -2.77
N GLN A 81 -11.15 -3.18 -3.20
CA GLN A 81 -10.60 -2.52 -4.39
C GLN A 81 -11.34 -2.88 -5.68
N PHE A 82 -11.96 -4.06 -5.75
CA PHE A 82 -12.77 -4.46 -6.92
C PHE A 82 -14.07 -3.67 -7.05
N PHE A 83 -14.62 -3.19 -5.92
CA PHE A 83 -15.89 -2.47 -5.87
C PHE A 83 -15.74 -0.96 -6.02
N VAL A 84 -14.51 -0.44 -6.15
CA VAL A 84 -14.29 0.99 -6.38
C VAL A 84 -14.99 1.37 -7.70
N THR A 85 -15.83 2.40 -7.68
CA THR A 85 -16.57 2.84 -8.87
C THR A 85 -15.70 3.77 -9.74
N SER A 86 -16.02 3.87 -11.04
CA SER A 86 -15.37 4.83 -11.95
C SER A 86 -16.18 6.12 -11.93
N GLY A 87 -15.69 7.17 -11.26
CA GLY A 87 -16.34 8.48 -11.16
C GLY A 87 -15.56 9.44 -10.26
N ASP A 88 -16.11 10.64 -10.03
CA ASP A 88 -15.44 11.72 -9.29
C ASP A 88 -15.06 11.33 -7.84
N GLY A 89 -15.75 10.35 -7.25
CA GLY A 89 -15.46 9.82 -5.91
C GLY A 89 -14.42 8.69 -5.85
N ALA A 90 -13.90 8.21 -6.99
CA ALA A 90 -13.03 7.03 -7.04
C ALA A 90 -11.71 7.22 -6.29
N VAL A 91 -11.16 8.45 -6.34
CA VAL A 91 -9.90 8.81 -5.68
C VAL A 91 -10.02 8.67 -4.17
N ILE A 92 -11.09 9.20 -3.58
CA ILE A 92 -11.32 9.18 -2.13
C ILE A 92 -11.57 7.74 -1.66
N GLN A 93 -12.39 6.98 -2.39
CA GLN A 93 -12.62 5.56 -2.08
C GLN A 93 -11.32 4.76 -2.09
N LEU A 94 -10.49 4.97 -3.12
CA LEU A 94 -9.21 4.29 -3.22
C LEU A 94 -8.25 4.72 -2.10
N ALA A 95 -8.20 6.00 -1.75
CA ALA A 95 -7.39 6.51 -0.65
C ALA A 95 -7.80 5.89 0.71
N ILE A 96 -9.10 5.76 0.97
CA ILE A 96 -9.63 5.12 2.19
C ILE A 96 -9.26 3.63 2.22
N ILE A 97 -9.44 2.92 1.10
CA ILE A 97 -9.06 1.50 1.03
C ILE A 97 -7.55 1.33 1.25
N ARG A 98 -6.75 2.21 0.64
CA ARG A 98 -5.29 2.24 0.81
C ARG A 98 -4.87 2.53 2.25
N PHE A 99 -5.60 3.41 2.93
CA PHE A 99 -5.42 3.66 4.36
C PHE A 99 -5.73 2.40 5.18
N LEU A 100 -6.85 1.71 4.93
CA LEU A 100 -7.19 0.47 5.64
C LEU A 100 -6.17 -0.65 5.39
N MET A 101 -5.67 -0.80 4.16
CA MET A 101 -4.57 -1.72 3.86
C MET A 101 -3.30 -1.32 4.62
N GLY A 102 -3.02 -0.03 4.73
CA GLY A 102 -1.92 0.50 5.53
C GLY A 102 -2.06 0.18 7.03
N VAL A 103 -3.27 0.26 7.58
CA VAL A 103 -3.55 -0.12 8.97
C VAL A 103 -3.20 -1.59 9.21
N ALA A 104 -3.61 -2.48 8.31
CA ALA A 104 -3.25 -3.91 8.40
C ALA A 104 -1.75 -4.15 8.28
N ILE A 105 -1.07 -3.47 7.34
CA ILE A 105 0.40 -3.56 7.22
C ILE A 105 1.10 -3.07 8.50
N GLY A 106 0.62 -1.98 9.11
CA GLY A 106 1.13 -1.51 10.40
C GLY A 106 0.90 -2.53 11.52
N GLY A 107 -0.24 -3.21 11.51
CA GLY A 107 -0.53 -4.28 12.46
C GLY A 107 0.40 -5.48 12.31
N GLU A 108 0.65 -5.90 11.08
CA GLU A 108 1.60 -6.97 10.76
C GLU A 108 3.01 -6.66 11.28
N TYR A 109 3.48 -5.41 11.22
CA TYR A 109 4.77 -5.01 11.79
C TYR A 109 4.83 -5.16 13.31
N SER A 110 3.74 -4.85 14.01
CA SER A 110 3.66 -4.99 15.47
C SER A 110 3.50 -6.45 15.94
N ILE A 111 2.81 -7.28 15.17
CA ILE A 111 2.49 -8.67 15.54
C ILE A 111 3.56 -9.65 15.03
N GLY A 112 3.97 -9.48 13.77
CA GLY A 112 4.77 -10.43 13.01
C GLY A 112 6.19 -10.59 13.56
N GLY A 113 6.84 -9.49 13.92
CA GLY A 113 8.19 -9.50 14.49
C GLY A 113 8.27 -10.34 15.77
N PRO A 114 7.49 -10.03 16.82
CA PRO A 114 7.45 -10.82 18.05
C PRO A 114 7.06 -12.29 17.82
N LEU A 115 6.05 -12.54 16.98
CA LEU A 115 5.56 -13.90 16.68
C LEU A 115 6.65 -14.74 16.00
N LEU A 116 7.27 -14.23 14.93
CA LEU A 116 8.37 -14.90 14.25
C LEU A 116 9.51 -15.23 15.22
N SER A 117 9.74 -14.34 16.18
CA SER A 117 10.79 -14.47 17.16
C SER A 117 10.54 -15.53 18.24
N GLU A 118 9.28 -15.87 18.51
CA GLU A 118 8.88 -16.96 19.41
C GLU A 118 8.99 -18.33 18.73
N PHE A 119 8.64 -18.42 17.44
CA PHE A 119 8.78 -19.64 16.66
C PHE A 119 10.24 -19.92 16.24
N SER A 120 11.10 -18.90 16.27
CA SER A 120 12.49 -19.01 15.81
C SER A 120 13.41 -19.57 16.89
N PRO A 121 14.22 -20.60 16.61
CA PRO A 121 15.24 -21.05 17.54
C PRO A 121 16.29 -19.94 17.78
N PRO A 122 16.79 -19.76 19.01
CA PRO A 122 17.65 -18.62 19.38
C PRO A 122 18.87 -18.43 18.47
N LYS A 123 19.45 -19.55 18.00
CA LYS A 123 20.65 -19.58 17.15
C LYS A 123 20.41 -19.08 15.72
N LEU A 124 19.17 -19.14 15.21
CA LEU A 124 18.84 -18.80 13.82
C LEU A 124 17.96 -17.56 13.70
N ARG A 125 17.51 -16.97 14.82
CA ARG A 125 16.57 -15.84 14.86
C ARG A 125 16.97 -14.69 13.93
N GLY A 126 18.25 -14.30 13.90
CA GLY A 126 18.75 -13.28 12.99
C GLY A 126 18.69 -13.66 11.51
N ARG A 127 18.97 -14.94 11.15
CA ARG A 127 18.86 -15.43 9.78
C ARG A 127 17.41 -15.50 9.31
N LEU A 128 16.49 -15.93 10.18
CA LEU A 128 15.06 -15.97 9.89
C LEU A 128 14.49 -14.56 9.67
N LEU A 129 14.87 -13.59 10.52
CA LEU A 129 14.51 -12.18 10.31
C LEU A 129 15.07 -11.63 9.00
N GLY A 130 16.34 -11.91 8.69
CA GLY A 130 16.95 -11.51 7.41
C GLY A 130 16.26 -12.14 6.19
N LEU A 131 15.87 -13.42 6.28
CA LEU A 131 15.13 -14.10 5.22
C LEU A 131 13.76 -13.46 4.97
N THR A 132 13.07 -13.02 6.02
CA THR A 132 11.81 -12.28 5.88
C THR A 132 12.00 -10.98 5.11
N LEU A 133 13.06 -10.21 5.38
CA LEU A 133 13.35 -8.99 4.61
C LEU A 133 13.65 -9.30 3.14
N ILE A 134 14.44 -10.35 2.86
CA ILE A 134 14.72 -10.77 1.49
C ILE A 134 13.43 -11.16 0.79
N ALA A 135 12.58 -11.95 1.44
CA ALA A 135 11.28 -12.36 0.91
C ALA A 135 10.38 -11.16 0.60
N TRP A 136 10.42 -10.11 1.43
CA TRP A 136 9.67 -8.87 1.21
C TRP A 136 10.10 -8.15 -0.09
N TYR A 137 11.42 -7.98 -0.30
CA TYR A 137 11.94 -7.36 -1.53
C TYR A 137 11.70 -8.21 -2.77
N VAL A 138 11.84 -9.54 -2.67
CA VAL A 138 11.53 -10.46 -3.76
C VAL A 138 10.05 -10.37 -4.13
N GLY A 139 9.16 -10.34 -3.13
CA GLY A 139 7.73 -10.14 -3.33
C GLY A 139 7.40 -8.81 -4.01
N PHE A 140 8.03 -7.72 -3.57
CA PHE A 140 7.87 -6.39 -4.19
C PHE A 140 8.30 -6.39 -5.66
N MET A 141 9.45 -6.97 -5.99
CA MET A 141 9.94 -7.09 -7.37
C MET A 141 9.00 -7.94 -8.24
N MET A 142 8.55 -9.09 -7.73
CA MET A 142 7.59 -9.94 -8.42
C MET A 142 6.27 -9.21 -8.69
N ALA A 143 5.75 -8.48 -7.69
CA ALA A 143 4.53 -7.69 -7.84
C ALA A 143 4.67 -6.59 -8.90
N PHE A 144 5.84 -5.92 -8.95
CA PHE A 144 6.13 -4.92 -9.96
C PHE A 144 6.11 -5.53 -11.38
N ILE A 145 6.81 -6.64 -11.59
CA ILE A 145 6.87 -7.33 -12.90
C ILE A 145 5.48 -7.80 -13.34
N ILE A 146 4.73 -8.45 -12.44
CA ILE A 146 3.37 -8.92 -12.74
C ILE A 146 2.47 -7.72 -13.06
N GLY A 147 2.59 -6.63 -12.31
CA GLY A 147 1.84 -5.40 -12.52
C GLY A 147 2.09 -4.78 -13.89
N THR A 148 3.35 -4.69 -14.32
CA THR A 148 3.70 -4.15 -15.65
C THR A 148 3.21 -5.07 -16.77
N LEU A 149 3.36 -6.39 -16.63
CA LEU A 149 2.89 -7.35 -17.63
C LEU A 149 1.37 -7.31 -17.81
N LEU A 150 0.62 -7.21 -16.71
CA LEU A 150 -0.84 -7.09 -16.77
C LEU A 150 -1.28 -5.77 -17.40
N HIS A 151 -0.59 -4.68 -17.08
CA HIS A 151 -0.84 -3.37 -17.68
C HIS A 151 -0.62 -3.40 -19.19
N ASP A 152 0.49 -3.98 -19.65
CA ASP A 152 0.82 -4.08 -21.07
C ASP A 152 -0.13 -5.01 -21.83
N ALA A 153 -0.71 -6.01 -21.16
CA ALA A 153 -1.77 -6.86 -21.70
C ALA A 153 -3.14 -6.15 -21.83
N GLY A 154 -3.24 -4.86 -21.47
CA GLY A 154 -4.49 -4.09 -21.52
C GLY A 154 -5.46 -4.40 -20.39
N THR A 155 -4.99 -5.03 -19.31
CA THR A 155 -5.83 -5.36 -18.15
C THR A 155 -6.29 -4.07 -17.47
N PRO A 156 -7.58 -3.93 -17.12
CA PRO A 156 -8.04 -2.76 -16.39
C PRO A 156 -7.31 -2.63 -15.05
N TRP A 157 -6.85 -1.42 -14.72
CA TRP A 157 -6.04 -1.12 -13.54
C TRP A 157 -6.62 -1.67 -12.22
N ARG A 158 -7.95 -1.78 -12.13
CA ARG A 158 -8.68 -2.34 -10.98
C ARG A 158 -8.30 -3.80 -10.71
N LEU A 159 -8.21 -4.60 -11.77
CA LEU A 159 -7.81 -5.99 -11.67
C LEU A 159 -6.32 -6.09 -11.35
N VAL A 160 -5.50 -5.17 -11.88
CA VAL A 160 -4.06 -5.11 -11.59
C VAL A 160 -3.83 -4.89 -10.09
N ILE A 161 -4.48 -3.89 -9.48
CA ILE A 161 -4.36 -3.66 -8.02
C ILE A 161 -5.05 -4.74 -7.18
N GLY A 162 -6.12 -5.34 -7.72
CA GLY A 162 -6.89 -6.42 -7.10
C GLY A 162 -6.18 -7.78 -7.12
N THR A 163 -5.10 -7.95 -7.90
CA THR A 163 -4.29 -9.19 -7.87
C THR A 163 -3.79 -9.52 -6.45
N SER A 164 -3.56 -8.50 -5.64
CA SER A 164 -3.21 -8.65 -4.22
C SER A 164 -4.25 -9.45 -3.41
N THR A 165 -5.52 -9.44 -3.80
CA THR A 165 -6.59 -10.18 -3.11
C THR A 165 -6.41 -11.68 -3.26
N ILE A 166 -5.98 -12.14 -4.44
CA ILE A 166 -5.73 -13.56 -4.69
C ILE A 166 -4.61 -14.04 -3.76
N LEU A 167 -3.52 -13.28 -3.68
CA LEU A 167 -2.40 -13.60 -2.80
C LEU A 167 -2.82 -13.55 -1.33
N ALA A 168 -3.55 -12.53 -0.90
CA ALA A 168 -4.07 -12.40 0.45
C ALA A 168 -4.99 -13.59 0.83
N PHE A 169 -5.85 -14.02 -0.08
CA PHE A 169 -6.77 -15.13 0.14
C PHE A 169 -6.03 -16.46 0.29
N VAL A 170 -5.06 -16.73 -0.59
CA VAL A 170 -4.22 -17.94 -0.50
C VAL A 170 -3.44 -17.96 0.82
N LEU A 171 -2.87 -16.82 1.22
CA LEU A 171 -2.14 -16.70 2.48
C LEU A 171 -3.05 -16.86 3.70
N PHE A 172 -4.26 -16.30 3.65
CA PHE A 172 -5.26 -16.44 4.70
C PHE A 172 -5.64 -17.91 4.90
N LEU A 173 -5.96 -18.63 3.80
CA LEU A 173 -6.28 -20.06 3.86
C LEU A 173 -5.12 -20.90 4.37
N ALA A 174 -3.89 -20.63 3.91
CA ALA A 174 -2.70 -21.32 4.39
C ALA A 174 -2.47 -21.13 5.89
N ARG A 175 -2.97 -20.05 6.48
CA ARG A 175 -2.78 -19.71 7.89
C ARG A 175 -3.82 -20.29 8.84
N ILE A 176 -5.03 -20.58 8.38
CA ILE A 176 -6.11 -21.14 9.21
C ILE A 176 -5.69 -22.47 9.87
N GLY A 177 -4.80 -23.23 9.23
CA GLY A 177 -4.30 -24.52 9.74
C GLY A 177 -3.05 -24.46 10.62
N LEU A 178 -2.49 -23.28 10.91
CA LEU A 178 -1.27 -23.21 11.73
C LEU A 178 -1.60 -23.44 13.23
N PRO A 179 -0.92 -24.40 13.90
CA PRO A 179 -1.05 -24.57 15.35
C PRO A 179 -0.53 -23.32 16.08
N GLU A 180 -1.01 -23.12 17.30
CA GLU A 180 -0.62 -21.97 18.11
C GLU A 180 0.86 -21.95 18.50
N SER A 181 1.34 -20.75 18.86
CA SER A 181 2.73 -20.51 19.29
C SER A 181 3.14 -21.53 20.37
N PRO A 182 4.19 -22.35 20.12
CA PRO A 182 4.64 -23.38 21.04
C PRO A 182 5.28 -22.82 22.31
N SER A 183 5.48 -21.49 22.42
CA SER A 183 6.06 -20.89 23.62
C SER A 183 5.13 -21.03 24.83
N LEU A 184 3.81 -20.88 24.66
CA LEU A 184 2.85 -20.94 25.77
C LEU A 184 2.74 -22.36 26.37
N ALA A 185 2.78 -23.40 25.54
CA ALA A 185 2.74 -24.79 26.00
C ALA A 185 3.96 -25.18 26.85
N HIS A 186 5.11 -24.51 26.69
CA HIS A 186 6.29 -24.79 27.50
C HIS A 186 6.18 -24.20 28.91
N TYR A 187 5.46 -23.09 29.10
CA TYR A 187 5.27 -22.48 30.42
C TYR A 187 4.17 -23.18 31.24
N GLU A 188 3.13 -23.71 30.58
CA GLU A 188 2.05 -24.48 31.26
C GLU A 188 2.49 -25.87 31.74
N GLY A 189 3.58 -26.44 31.19
CA GLY A 189 4.15 -27.73 31.64
C GLY A 189 5.12 -27.63 32.82
N THR A 190 5.38 -26.42 33.33
CA THR A 190 6.33 -26.15 34.42
C THR A 190 5.67 -25.60 35.70
N ALA A 191 4.33 -25.66 35.80
CA ALA A 191 3.56 -25.24 36.98
C ALA A 191 3.04 -26.44 37.79
#